data_AF-A0A177QMK4-F1
#
_entry.id   AF-A0A177QMK4-F1
#
_cell.length_a   1.000
_cell.length_b   1.000
_cell.length_c   1.000
_cell.angle_alpha   90.00
_cell.angle_beta   90.00
_cell.angle_gamma   90.00
#
_symmetry.space_group_name_H-M   'P 1'
#
loop_
_entity.id
_entity.type
_entity.pdbx_description
1 polymer ?
#
loop_
_entity_poly.entity_id
_entity_poly.type
_entity_poly.pdbx_seq_one_letter_code
_entity_poly.pdbx_strand_id
1 'polypeptide(L)'
;MDTLKRYSGVTLIEVLLVLAIGALVLTLALQQYDVYSRQSSLQQVKRNAEQLLIAASQYYRGNCMNIGVFPVSSAKFNISIQQLINKGFLTAWAPDNPLVDGGAQEKGYFVQFIQKNPATMNVSACWNFTGIEGDNSCQPQVAPKQQQLPQPLINNPSTVIFWIVHVAVKIADSQKDKVSAYAQIVGADCTSDSADKCNSSADQGTYLIWERLPSFSSPEMSSTLWQTMPLLKQFNMQYTHDLVYELETVPTNYVGSQYYLCGG
;
A
#
# COMPACT_ATOMS: atom_id res chain seq x y z
N MET A 1 -16.28 -18.81 -84.75
CA MET A 1 -15.35 -19.24 -83.67
C MET A 1 -15.89 -18.67 -82.38
N ASP A 2 -16.83 -19.39 -81.78
CA ASP A 2 -17.49 -18.94 -80.55
C ASP A 2 -16.63 -19.35 -79.36
N THR A 3 -16.07 -18.34 -78.70
CA THR A 3 -15.37 -18.51 -77.42
C THR A 3 -16.40 -18.81 -76.35
N LEU A 4 -16.58 -20.09 -76.03
CA LEU A 4 -17.30 -20.56 -74.85
C LEU A 4 -16.62 -20.00 -73.58
N LYS A 5 -17.17 -18.89 -73.07
CA LYS A 5 -16.80 -18.36 -71.75
C LYS A 5 -17.22 -19.37 -70.70
N ARG A 6 -16.24 -20.03 -70.10
CA ARG A 6 -16.39 -20.95 -68.96
C ARG A 6 -16.84 -20.14 -67.75
N TYR A 7 -18.13 -20.16 -67.44
CA TYR A 7 -18.65 -19.58 -66.20
C TYR A 7 -18.17 -20.46 -65.05
N SER A 8 -17.19 -19.98 -64.29
CA SER A 8 -16.80 -20.54 -63.00
C SER A 8 -17.94 -20.23 -62.02
N GLY A 9 -18.91 -21.13 -61.93
CA GLY A 9 -20.04 -20.98 -61.02
C GLY A 9 -19.56 -21.11 -59.58
N VAL A 10 -19.59 -20.01 -58.83
CA VAL A 10 -19.48 -20.06 -57.37
C VAL A 10 -20.59 -20.96 -56.87
N THR A 11 -20.22 -22.05 -56.20
CA THR A 11 -21.23 -22.99 -55.70
C THR A 11 -21.91 -22.39 -54.48
N LEU A 12 -23.22 -22.63 -54.32
CA LEU A 12 -23.97 -22.15 -53.14
C LEU A 12 -23.34 -22.65 -51.83
N ILE A 13 -22.72 -23.83 -51.86
CA ILE A 13 -21.96 -24.41 -50.74
C ILE A 13 -20.75 -23.55 -50.37
N GLU A 14 -20.01 -23.04 -51.35
CA GLU A 14 -18.84 -22.19 -51.13
C GLU A 14 -19.23 -20.86 -50.46
N VAL A 15 -20.36 -20.26 -50.88
CA VAL A 15 -20.88 -19.05 -50.23
C VAL A 15 -21.30 -19.33 -48.78
N LEU A 16 -22.00 -20.44 -48.52
CA LEU A 16 -22.40 -20.82 -47.16
C LEU A 16 -21.19 -21.11 -46.27
N LEU A 17 -20.15 -21.75 -46.81
CA LEU A 17 -18.91 -22.03 -46.08
C LEU A 17 -18.20 -20.74 -45.67
N VAL A 18 -18.07 -19.78 -46.58
CA VAL A 18 -17.44 -18.48 -46.30
C VAL A 18 -18.22 -17.72 -45.23
N LEU A 19 -19.55 -17.73 -45.29
CA LEU A 19 -20.40 -17.10 -44.28
C LEU A 19 -20.25 -17.78 -42.91
N ALA A 20 -20.20 -19.12 -42.87
CA ALA A 20 -20.01 -19.87 -41.63
C ALA A 20 -18.65 -19.57 -40.98
N ILE A 21 -17.56 -19.55 -41.78
CA ILE A 21 -16.22 -19.20 -41.30
C ILE A 21 -16.18 -17.75 -40.83
N GLY A 22 -16.77 -16.82 -41.60
CA GLY A 22 -16.82 -15.40 -41.24
C GLY A 22 -17.55 -15.15 -39.91
N ALA A 23 -18.69 -15.82 -39.69
CA ALA A 23 -19.41 -15.75 -38.42
C ALA A 23 -18.59 -16.30 -37.24
N LEU A 24 -17.87 -17.41 -37.44
CA LEU A 24 -17.03 -18.01 -36.41
C LEU A 24 -15.83 -17.12 -36.05
N VAL A 25 -15.18 -16.49 -37.03
CA VAL A 25 -14.09 -15.54 -36.76
C VAL A 25 -14.61 -14.31 -36.01
N LEU A 26 -15.78 -13.80 -36.38
CA LEU A 26 -16.38 -12.63 -35.72
C LEU A 26 -16.72 -12.93 -34.25
N THR A 27 -17.30 -14.09 -33.94
CA THR A 27 -17.64 -14.45 -32.55
C THR A 27 -16.40 -14.62 -31.68
N LEU A 28 -15.34 -15.24 -32.21
CA LEU A 28 -14.05 -15.34 -31.51
C LEU A 28 -13.42 -13.97 -31.27
N ALA A 29 -13.46 -13.07 -32.27
CA ALA A 29 -12.92 -11.72 -32.14
C ALA A 29 -13.63 -10.91 -31.05
N LEU A 30 -14.96 -11.02 -30.96
CA LEU A 30 -15.75 -10.35 -29.92
C LEU A 30 -15.41 -10.88 -28.52
N GLN A 31 -15.32 -12.21 -28.36
CA GLN A 31 -14.95 -12.81 -27.06
C GLN A 31 -13.54 -12.40 -26.62
N GLN A 32 -12.59 -12.36 -27.56
CA GLN A 32 -11.22 -11.96 -27.28
C GLN A 32 -11.12 -10.47 -26.94
N TYR A 33 -11.89 -9.62 -27.64
CA TYR A 33 -11.97 -8.19 -27.34
C TYR A 33 -12.46 -7.93 -25.92
N ASP A 34 -13.52 -8.62 -25.48
CA ASP A 34 -14.07 -8.46 -24.13
C ASP A 34 -13.05 -8.85 -23.04
N VAL A 35 -12.28 -9.93 -23.25
CA VAL A 35 -11.22 -10.33 -22.33
C VAL A 35 -10.12 -9.28 -22.25
N TYR A 36 -9.63 -8.78 -23.39
CA TYR A 36 -8.58 -7.76 -23.40
C TYR A 36 -9.03 -6.43 -22.80
N SER A 37 -10.26 -6.01 -23.08
CA SER A 37 -10.83 -4.77 -22.53
C SER A 37 -10.90 -4.83 -20.99
N ARG A 38 -11.33 -5.96 -20.42
CA ARG A 38 -11.35 -6.18 -18.97
C ARG A 38 -9.96 -6.22 -18.37
N GLN A 39 -9.01 -6.92 -19.00
CA GLN A 39 -7.63 -6.96 -18.53
C GLN A 39 -6.99 -5.57 -18.55
N SER A 40 -7.20 -4.79 -19.60
CA SER A 40 -6.74 -3.41 -19.70
C SER A 40 -7.29 -2.54 -18.57
N SER A 41 -8.58 -2.68 -18.27
CA SER A 41 -9.24 -1.97 -17.17
C SER A 41 -8.63 -2.35 -15.81
N LEU A 42 -8.37 -3.63 -15.54
CA LEU A 42 -7.71 -4.07 -14.32
C LEU A 42 -6.28 -3.52 -14.18
N GLN A 43 -5.52 -3.52 -15.28
CA GLN A 43 -4.16 -2.96 -15.29
C GLN A 43 -4.15 -1.46 -15.02
N GLN A 44 -5.15 -0.72 -15.51
CA GLN A 44 -5.32 0.70 -15.19
C GLN A 44 -5.63 0.89 -13.70
N VAL A 45 -6.50 0.07 -13.10
CA VAL A 45 -6.79 0.13 -11.65
C VAL A 45 -5.51 -0.07 -10.84
N LYS A 46 -4.73 -1.11 -11.18
CA LYS A 46 -3.43 -1.38 -10.53
C LYS A 46 -2.49 -0.18 -10.64
N ARG A 47 -2.30 0.35 -11.86
CA ARG A 47 -1.43 1.51 -12.09
C ARG A 47 -1.88 2.74 -11.30
N ASN A 48 -3.18 3.01 -11.26
CA ASN A 48 -3.74 4.13 -10.51
C ASN A 48 -3.49 3.97 -9.01
N ALA A 49 -3.70 2.76 -8.46
CA ALA A 49 -3.41 2.47 -7.06
C ALA A 49 -1.91 2.67 -6.73
N GLU A 50 -1.02 2.18 -7.59
CA GLU A 50 0.44 2.37 -7.44
C GLU A 50 0.84 3.85 -7.51
N GLN A 51 0.28 4.62 -8.44
CA GLN A 51 0.52 6.07 -8.52
C GLN A 51 0.09 6.79 -7.25
N LEU A 52 -1.06 6.42 -6.67
CA LEU A 52 -1.54 6.99 -5.41
C LEU A 52 -0.64 6.60 -4.24
N LEU A 53 -0.17 5.35 -4.17
CA LEU A 53 0.78 4.92 -3.15
C LEU A 53 2.09 5.72 -3.22
N ILE A 54 2.63 5.92 -4.43
CA ILE A 54 3.83 6.73 -4.65
C ILE A 54 3.57 8.19 -4.25
N ALA A 55 2.48 8.81 -4.73
CA ALA A 55 2.14 10.19 -4.40
C ALA A 55 1.95 10.40 -2.89
N ALA A 56 1.28 9.46 -2.22
CA ALA A 56 1.08 9.49 -0.77
C ALA A 56 2.39 9.29 0.00
N SER A 57 3.30 8.42 -0.46
CA SER A 57 4.63 8.28 0.12
C SER A 57 5.46 9.57 0.02
N GLN A 58 5.38 10.27 -1.12
CA GLN A 58 6.04 11.55 -1.32
C GLN A 58 5.42 12.64 -0.45
N TYR A 59 4.10 12.67 -0.35
CA TYR A 59 3.39 13.54 0.59
C TYR A 59 3.87 13.29 2.02
N TYR A 60 3.95 12.03 2.43
CA TYR A 60 4.44 11.65 3.75
C TYR A 60 5.84 12.19 4.01
N ARG A 61 6.77 11.89 3.10
CA ARG A 61 8.15 12.35 3.17
C ARG A 61 8.27 13.88 3.18
N GLY A 62 7.45 14.59 2.39
CA GLY A 62 7.46 16.05 2.32
C GLY A 62 6.95 16.74 3.59
N ASN A 63 5.93 16.18 4.26
CA ASN A 63 5.47 16.71 5.55
C ASN A 63 6.46 16.38 6.67
N CYS A 64 7.10 15.22 6.57
CA CYS A 64 8.17 14.80 7.46
C CYS A 64 9.36 15.76 7.51
N MET A 65 9.79 16.29 6.35
CA MET A 65 10.91 17.25 6.29
C MET A 65 10.53 18.67 6.75
N ASN A 66 9.25 19.03 6.70
CA ASN A 66 8.80 20.41 6.94
C ASN A 66 8.22 20.64 8.35
N ILE A 67 8.50 19.77 9.33
CA ILE A 67 7.88 19.82 10.68
C ILE A 67 6.34 19.88 10.56
N GLY A 68 5.80 19.28 9.49
CA GLY A 68 4.37 19.18 9.28
C GLY A 68 3.84 18.16 10.27
N VAL A 69 3.04 18.61 11.24
CA VAL A 69 2.42 17.76 12.25
C VAL A 69 1.47 16.79 11.55
N PHE A 70 1.92 15.55 11.32
CA PHE A 70 0.97 14.46 11.17
C PHE A 70 0.14 14.40 12.45
N PRO A 71 -1.20 14.37 12.37
CA PRO A 71 -2.03 14.37 13.56
C PRO A 71 -1.81 13.08 14.35
N VAL A 72 -0.92 13.16 15.35
CA VAL A 72 -0.56 12.07 16.27
C VAL A 72 -1.72 11.63 17.16
N SER A 73 -2.81 12.41 17.20
CA SER A 73 -3.99 12.13 18.02
C SER A 73 -5.01 11.19 17.37
N SER A 74 -4.87 10.87 16.08
CA SER A 74 -5.81 10.01 15.36
C SER A 74 -5.09 8.81 14.77
N ALA A 75 -5.56 7.59 15.05
CA ALA A 75 -5.00 6.36 14.45
C ALA A 75 -5.18 6.27 12.92
N LYS A 76 -5.84 7.25 12.32
CA LYS A 76 -6.19 7.30 10.92
C LYS A 76 -6.21 8.73 10.42
N PHE A 77 -5.61 8.96 9.26
CA PHE A 77 -5.60 10.25 8.59
C PHE A 77 -5.97 10.08 7.11
N ASN A 78 -7.09 10.67 6.69
CA ASN A 78 -7.51 10.63 5.29
C ASN A 78 -6.86 11.78 4.52
N ILE A 79 -6.39 11.51 3.30
CA ILE A 79 -5.91 12.53 2.37
C ILE A 79 -6.76 12.50 1.11
N SER A 80 -7.22 13.68 0.68
CA SER A 80 -7.94 13.78 -0.58
C SER A 80 -6.99 13.72 -1.77
N ILE A 81 -7.42 13.08 -2.86
CA ILE A 81 -6.68 13.06 -4.12
C ILE A 81 -6.45 14.50 -4.62
N GLN A 82 -7.42 15.40 -4.42
CA GLN A 82 -7.25 16.80 -4.81
C GLN A 82 -6.12 17.50 -4.04
N GLN A 83 -5.89 17.16 -2.76
CA GLN A 83 -4.74 17.68 -2.01
C GLN A 83 -3.41 17.15 -2.57
N LEU A 84 -3.35 15.89 -3.00
CA LEU A 84 -2.17 15.33 -3.65
C LEU A 84 -1.86 16.04 -4.97
N ILE A 85 -2.89 16.36 -5.75
CA ILE A 85 -2.77 17.12 -7.01
C ILE A 85 -2.32 18.56 -6.74
N ASN A 86 -3.02 19.28 -5.85
CA ASN A 86 -2.74 20.69 -5.55
C ASN A 86 -1.33 20.91 -4.98
N LYS A 87 -0.81 19.93 -4.24
CA LYS A 87 0.57 19.97 -3.71
C LYS A 87 1.63 19.45 -4.69
N GLY A 88 1.24 19.03 -5.90
CA GLY A 88 2.16 18.58 -6.95
C GLY A 88 2.72 17.18 -6.77
N PHE A 89 2.19 16.38 -5.83
CA PHE A 89 2.59 14.98 -5.64
C PHE A 89 1.93 14.03 -6.66
N LEU A 90 0.85 14.48 -7.32
CA LEU A 90 0.13 13.72 -8.34
C LEU A 90 -0.15 14.62 -9.56
N THR A 91 0.44 14.31 -10.71
CA THR A 91 0.43 15.21 -11.90
C THR A 91 -0.33 14.67 -13.10
N ALA A 92 -0.59 13.36 -13.19
CA ALA A 92 -1.24 12.70 -14.34
C ALA A 92 -2.37 11.77 -13.89
N TRP A 93 -3.33 12.32 -13.14
CA TRP A 93 -4.43 11.54 -12.56
C TRP A 93 -5.54 11.26 -13.58
N ALA A 94 -5.74 9.99 -13.92
CA ALA A 94 -6.80 9.52 -14.82
C ALA A 94 -7.70 8.50 -14.08
N PRO A 95 -8.67 8.98 -13.27
CA PRO A 95 -9.48 8.11 -12.40
C PRO A 95 -10.52 7.28 -13.16
N ASP A 96 -10.87 7.66 -14.38
CA ASP A 96 -11.99 7.03 -15.09
C ASP A 96 -11.66 5.58 -15.46
N ASN A 97 -12.41 4.65 -14.89
CA ASN A 97 -12.28 3.22 -15.14
C ASN A 97 -13.66 2.55 -15.01
N PRO A 98 -14.08 1.70 -15.96
CA PRO A 98 -15.41 1.09 -15.93
C PRO A 98 -15.60 0.06 -14.81
N LEU A 99 -14.53 -0.44 -14.19
CA LEU A 99 -14.60 -1.39 -13.07
C LEU A 99 -14.74 -0.69 -11.72
N VAL A 100 -14.39 0.58 -11.63
CA VAL A 100 -14.39 1.35 -10.37
C VAL A 100 -15.72 2.08 -10.24
N ASP A 101 -16.22 2.22 -9.01
CA ASP A 101 -17.41 2.99 -8.72
C ASP A 101 -17.15 4.50 -8.92
N GLY A 102 -17.30 4.96 -10.16
CA GLY A 102 -17.13 6.37 -10.54
C GLY A 102 -18.19 7.31 -9.96
N GLY A 103 -19.25 6.79 -9.34
CA GLY A 103 -20.26 7.55 -8.61
C GLY A 103 -19.89 7.81 -7.14
N ALA A 104 -18.89 7.08 -6.60
CA ALA A 104 -18.38 7.30 -5.26
C ALA A 104 -17.51 8.55 -5.16
N GLN A 105 -17.22 8.96 -3.90
CA GLN A 105 -16.28 10.03 -3.61
C GLN A 105 -14.93 9.75 -4.28
N GLU A 106 -14.29 10.78 -4.83
CA GLU A 106 -12.98 10.67 -5.50
C GLU A 106 -12.92 9.58 -6.59
N LYS A 107 -14.06 9.34 -7.27
CA LYS A 107 -14.22 8.31 -8.31
C LYS A 107 -13.92 6.90 -7.82
N GLY A 108 -14.20 6.63 -6.54
CA GLY A 108 -14.03 5.30 -5.93
C GLY A 108 -12.62 5.01 -5.44
N TYR A 109 -11.68 5.95 -5.52
CA TYR A 109 -10.33 5.83 -4.96
C TYR A 109 -10.25 6.55 -3.62
N PHE A 110 -9.61 5.93 -2.63
CA PHE A 110 -9.45 6.48 -1.29
C PHE A 110 -7.99 6.31 -0.87
N VAL A 111 -7.42 7.38 -0.31
CA VAL A 111 -6.05 7.36 0.21
C VAL A 111 -6.08 7.73 1.69
N GLN A 112 -5.46 6.90 2.50
CA GLN A 112 -5.46 7.05 3.94
C GLN A 112 -4.10 6.65 4.50
N PHE A 113 -3.74 7.24 5.62
CA PHE A 113 -2.64 6.80 6.45
C PHE A 113 -3.24 6.16 7.68
N ILE A 114 -2.91 4.90 7.90
CA ILE A 114 -3.37 4.16 9.07
C ILE A 114 -2.18 3.92 9.97
N GLN A 115 -2.32 4.30 11.23
CA GLN A 115 -1.36 3.93 12.25
C GLN A 115 -1.48 2.43 12.49
N LYS A 116 -0.45 1.67 12.12
CA LYS A 116 -0.28 0.36 12.75
C LYS A 116 0.42 0.59 14.07
N ASN A 117 -0.33 0.39 15.15
CA ASN A 117 0.29 0.19 16.45
C ASN A 117 1.28 -0.96 16.28
N PRO A 118 2.61 -0.75 16.40
CA PRO A 118 3.42 -1.88 16.77
C PRO A 118 2.84 -2.37 18.09
N ALA A 119 2.71 -3.69 18.26
CA ALA A 119 2.63 -4.25 19.60
C ALA A 119 3.73 -3.54 20.40
N THR A 120 3.36 -2.73 21.39
CA THR A 120 4.24 -1.81 22.13
C THR A 120 5.67 -2.36 22.20
N MET A 121 6.53 -1.93 21.27
CA MET A 121 7.90 -2.40 21.24
C MET A 121 8.64 -1.50 22.21
N ASN A 122 8.84 -2.02 23.42
CA ASN A 122 9.66 -1.37 24.40
C ASN A 122 11.07 -1.26 23.81
N VAL A 123 11.56 -0.03 23.63
CA VAL A 123 12.88 0.27 23.04
C VAL A 123 14.03 -0.30 23.90
N SER A 124 13.72 -0.82 25.08
CA SER A 124 14.62 -1.66 25.87
C SER A 124 14.49 -3.13 25.47
N ALA A 125 15.13 -3.51 24.36
CA ALA A 125 15.39 -4.92 24.06
C ALA A 125 16.48 -5.44 25.02
N CYS A 126 16.11 -5.85 26.24
CA CYS A 126 16.99 -6.69 27.03
C CYS A 126 17.00 -8.09 26.42
N TRP A 127 18.10 -8.47 25.78
CA TRP A 127 18.30 -9.81 25.23
C TRP A 127 19.01 -10.67 26.30
N ASN A 128 18.35 -11.71 26.81
CA ASN A 128 18.96 -12.66 27.74
C ASN A 128 19.82 -13.65 26.94
N PHE A 129 21.15 -13.50 27.00
CA PHE A 129 22.10 -14.39 26.33
C PHE A 129 22.37 -15.70 27.07
N THR A 130 21.82 -15.87 28.29
CA THR A 130 21.98 -17.11 29.04
C THR A 130 20.71 -17.94 28.88
N GLY A 131 20.80 -19.02 28.10
CA GLY A 131 19.71 -19.99 27.84
C GLY A 131 19.31 -20.80 29.07
N ILE A 132 19.08 -20.13 30.20
CA ILE A 132 18.62 -20.71 31.45
C ILE A 132 17.15 -20.31 31.59
N GLU A 133 16.25 -21.25 31.33
CA GLU A 133 14.83 -21.09 31.61
C GLU A 133 14.65 -20.78 33.10
N GLY A 134 14.27 -19.54 33.41
CA GLY A 134 13.92 -19.11 34.77
C GLY A 134 14.56 -17.80 35.26
N ASP A 135 15.52 -17.22 34.55
CA ASP A 135 16.17 -15.99 35.01
C ASP A 135 15.49 -14.73 34.45
N ASN A 136 14.64 -14.11 35.28
CA ASN A 136 13.89 -12.88 35.00
C ASN A 136 14.79 -11.62 35.11
N SER A 137 15.97 -11.64 34.50
CA SER A 137 16.96 -10.55 34.60
C SER A 137 16.58 -9.26 33.84
N CYS A 138 15.39 -9.21 33.22
CA CYS A 138 14.77 -7.98 32.72
C CYS A 138 13.96 -7.22 33.79
N GLN A 139 14.11 -7.56 35.07
CA GLN A 139 13.63 -6.72 36.17
C GLN A 139 14.65 -5.58 36.39
N PRO A 140 14.22 -4.31 36.56
CA PRO A 140 15.13 -3.24 36.93
C PRO A 140 15.80 -3.63 38.24
N GLN A 141 17.09 -3.96 38.18
CA GLN A 141 17.86 -4.23 39.40
C GLN A 141 17.85 -2.94 40.22
N VAL A 142 17.19 -2.99 41.36
CA VAL A 142 17.26 -1.94 42.37
C VAL A 142 18.69 -1.99 42.91
N ALA A 143 19.60 -1.26 42.28
CA ALA A 143 20.98 -1.16 42.73
C ALA A 143 21.01 -0.54 44.15
N PRO A 144 21.85 -1.05 45.07
CA PRO A 144 22.01 -0.45 46.38
C PRO A 144 22.60 0.97 46.22
N LYS A 145 21.96 1.92 46.91
CA LYS A 145 22.32 3.35 46.94
C LYS A 145 23.84 3.56 47.00
N GLN A 146 24.43 4.18 45.97
CA GLN A 146 25.43 5.25 46.10
C GLN A 146 25.85 5.81 44.72
N GLN A 147 25.97 7.15 44.68
CA GLN A 147 26.40 8.02 43.59
C GLN A 147 25.46 8.16 42.38
N GLN A 148 24.69 9.26 42.41
CA GLN A 148 23.90 9.80 41.32
C GLN A 148 24.79 10.17 40.13
N LEU A 149 24.90 9.28 39.15
CA LEU A 149 25.01 9.69 37.74
C LEU A 149 23.62 10.15 37.27
N PRO A 150 23.53 11.03 36.23
CA PRO A 150 22.26 11.52 35.72
C PRO A 150 21.32 10.36 35.41
N GLN A 151 20.11 10.45 35.94
CA GLN A 151 19.08 9.41 35.89
C GLN A 151 18.80 8.92 34.46
N PRO A 152 18.42 7.64 34.25
CA PRO A 152 17.72 7.25 33.03
C PRO A 152 16.29 7.82 33.08
N LEU A 153 16.14 9.09 32.70
CA LEU A 153 14.85 9.69 32.40
C LEU A 153 14.45 9.23 31.01
N ILE A 154 13.62 8.18 30.88
CA ILE A 154 12.33 8.24 30.16
C ILE A 154 11.40 7.12 30.71
N ASN A 155 10.46 7.46 31.60
CA ASN A 155 9.43 6.55 32.12
C ASN A 155 8.30 6.22 31.12
N ASN A 156 8.49 6.58 29.85
CA ASN A 156 7.63 6.20 28.73
C ASN A 156 8.58 5.71 27.65
N PRO A 157 8.72 4.39 27.40
CA PRO A 157 9.49 3.96 26.26
C PRO A 157 8.92 4.65 25.04
N SER A 158 9.79 5.35 24.31
CA SER A 158 9.46 6.12 23.11
C SER A 158 8.66 5.22 22.18
N THR A 159 7.35 5.46 22.10
CA THR A 159 6.49 4.64 21.25
C THR A 159 6.78 5.00 19.81
N VAL A 160 7.42 4.08 19.10
CA VAL A 160 7.57 4.21 17.65
C VAL A 160 6.19 4.03 17.04
N ILE A 161 5.69 5.06 16.35
CA ILE A 161 4.42 4.99 15.64
C ILE A 161 4.73 4.75 14.16
N PHE A 162 4.24 3.64 13.61
CA PHE A 162 4.33 3.35 12.20
C PHE A 162 3.04 3.75 11.49
N TRP A 163 3.19 4.56 10.44
CA TRP A 163 2.11 4.84 9.51
C TRP A 163 2.25 3.94 8.30
N ILE A 164 1.13 3.41 7.84
CA ILE A 164 0.99 2.67 6.59
C ILE A 164 0.16 3.51 5.64
N VAL A 165 0.65 3.66 4.41
CA VAL A 165 -0.13 4.19 3.31
C VAL A 165 -1.12 3.10 2.90
N HIS A 166 -2.39 3.44 2.95
CA HIS A 166 -3.50 2.59 2.58
C HIS A 166 -4.20 3.23 1.38
N VAL A 167 -4.24 2.51 0.26
CA VAL A 167 -5.02 2.90 -0.92
C VAL A 167 -6.15 1.89 -1.08
N ALA A 168 -7.38 2.35 -1.02
CA ALA A 168 -8.57 1.53 -1.22
C ALA A 168 -9.30 1.95 -2.49
N VAL A 169 -9.73 0.97 -3.29
CA VAL A 169 -10.46 1.20 -4.54
C VAL A 169 -11.78 0.45 -4.48
N LYS A 170 -12.89 1.20 -4.58
CA LYS A 170 -14.23 0.65 -4.59
C LYS A 170 -14.59 0.14 -5.98
N ILE A 171 -14.86 -1.15 -6.09
CA ILE A 171 -15.30 -1.78 -7.34
C ILE A 171 -16.80 -1.54 -7.52
N ALA A 172 -17.22 -1.23 -8.75
CA ALA A 172 -18.61 -0.96 -9.10
C ALA A 172 -19.50 -2.22 -9.01
N ASP A 173 -18.92 -3.39 -9.27
CA ASP A 173 -19.63 -4.67 -9.15
C ASP A 173 -19.85 -5.03 -7.68
N SER A 174 -21.10 -5.33 -7.32
CA SER A 174 -21.48 -5.77 -5.98
C SER A 174 -21.20 -7.26 -5.72
N GLN A 175 -20.81 -8.03 -6.75
CA GLN A 175 -20.50 -9.45 -6.62
C GLN A 175 -19.11 -9.66 -6.02
N LYS A 176 -19.08 -9.99 -4.72
CA LYS A 176 -17.85 -10.10 -3.93
C LYS A 176 -16.88 -11.18 -4.42
N ASP A 177 -17.38 -12.28 -5.00
CA ASP A 177 -16.54 -13.33 -5.60
C ASP A 177 -15.65 -12.80 -6.73
N LYS A 178 -16.20 -11.92 -7.58
CA LYS A 178 -15.44 -11.30 -8.67
C LYS A 178 -14.40 -10.32 -8.15
N VAL A 179 -14.72 -9.57 -7.10
CA VAL A 179 -13.78 -8.63 -6.48
C VAL A 179 -12.58 -9.39 -5.92
N SER A 180 -12.80 -10.53 -5.28
CA SER A 180 -11.71 -11.41 -4.82
C SER A 180 -10.85 -11.93 -5.98
N ALA A 181 -11.46 -12.33 -7.10
CA ALA A 181 -10.70 -12.71 -8.31
C ALA A 181 -9.90 -11.53 -8.88
N TYR A 182 -10.47 -10.32 -8.89
CA TYR A 182 -9.75 -9.11 -9.31
C TYR A 182 -8.58 -8.80 -8.39
N ALA A 183 -8.75 -8.93 -7.07
CA ALA A 183 -7.71 -8.71 -6.08
C ALA A 183 -6.45 -9.54 -6.38
N GLN A 184 -6.62 -10.82 -6.70
CA GLN A 184 -5.52 -11.71 -7.06
C GLN A 184 -4.81 -11.28 -8.35
N ILE A 185 -5.56 -10.81 -9.36
CA ILE A 185 -5.00 -10.38 -10.65
C ILE A 185 -4.21 -9.07 -10.51
N VAL A 186 -4.74 -8.11 -9.74
CA VAL A 186 -4.10 -6.80 -9.57
C VAL A 186 -3.03 -6.80 -8.47
N GLY A 187 -2.96 -7.86 -7.66
CA GLY A 187 -2.04 -7.96 -6.52
C GLY A 187 -2.42 -7.02 -5.38
N ALA A 188 -3.72 -6.90 -5.08
CA ALA A 188 -4.19 -6.23 -3.86
C ALA A 188 -3.84 -7.09 -2.64
N ASP A 189 -3.53 -6.46 -1.52
CA ASP A 189 -3.10 -7.18 -0.31
C ASP A 189 -4.30 -7.84 0.40
N CYS A 190 -5.49 -7.25 0.26
CA CYS A 190 -6.74 -7.77 0.81
C CYS A 190 -7.97 -7.18 0.13
N THR A 191 -9.13 -7.74 0.45
CA THR A 191 -10.46 -7.23 0.09
C THR A 191 -11.25 -6.91 1.35
N SER A 192 -12.13 -5.90 1.29
CA SER A 192 -12.91 -5.46 2.46
C SER A 192 -14.21 -4.78 2.08
N ASP A 193 -15.19 -4.78 2.99
CA ASP A 193 -16.43 -4.01 2.86
C ASP A 193 -16.25 -2.53 3.26
N SER A 194 -15.09 -2.18 3.82
CA SER A 194 -14.74 -0.82 4.23
C SER A 194 -13.37 -0.44 3.71
N ALA A 195 -13.21 0.83 3.31
CA ALA A 195 -11.96 1.41 2.85
C ALA A 195 -10.86 1.49 3.94
N ASP A 196 -11.18 1.17 5.19
CA ASP A 196 -10.32 1.44 6.36
C ASP A 196 -9.70 0.18 6.96
N LYS A 197 -10.07 -1.00 6.46
CA LYS A 197 -9.71 -2.27 7.11
C LYS A 197 -9.13 -3.24 6.10
N CYS A 198 -7.91 -3.69 6.37
CA CYS A 198 -7.30 -4.82 5.71
C CYS A 198 -7.18 -5.98 6.72
N ASN A 199 -8.17 -6.86 6.73
CA ASN A 199 -8.06 -8.10 7.47
C ASN A 199 -7.40 -9.14 6.56
N SER A 200 -6.34 -9.78 7.05
CA SER A 200 -5.65 -10.86 6.32
C SER A 200 -6.47 -12.15 6.27
N SER A 201 -7.62 -12.22 6.95
CA SER A 201 -8.63 -13.26 6.75
C SER A 201 -9.36 -13.01 5.44
N ALA A 202 -9.80 -14.07 4.76
CA ALA A 202 -10.44 -14.08 3.44
C ALA A 202 -11.80 -13.35 3.39
N ASP A 203 -11.84 -12.09 3.80
CA ASP A 203 -13.02 -11.26 3.85
C ASP A 203 -13.39 -10.85 2.42
N GLN A 204 -14.55 -11.31 2.00
CA GLN A 204 -15.15 -10.91 0.74
C GLN A 204 -15.75 -9.51 0.88
N GLY A 205 -15.29 -8.57 0.07
CA GLY A 205 -15.79 -7.20 0.09
C GLY A 205 -15.73 -6.48 -1.24
N THR A 206 -16.18 -5.22 -1.27
CA THR A 206 -16.27 -4.39 -2.48
C THR A 206 -15.05 -3.51 -2.72
N TYR A 207 -14.13 -3.43 -1.75
CA TYR A 207 -12.91 -2.65 -1.85
C TYR A 207 -11.71 -3.55 -2.11
N LEU A 208 -10.88 -3.15 -3.07
CA LEU A 208 -9.52 -3.66 -3.25
C LEU A 208 -8.57 -2.74 -2.47
N ILE A 209 -7.71 -3.32 -1.64
CA ILE A 209 -6.87 -2.55 -0.73
C ILE A 209 -5.40 -2.89 -0.95
N TRP A 210 -4.58 -1.84 -0.98
CA TRP A 210 -3.13 -1.93 -0.97
C TRP A 210 -2.57 -1.17 0.23
N GLU A 211 -1.69 -1.83 0.97
CA GLU A 211 -1.01 -1.33 2.15
C GLU A 211 0.51 -1.33 1.93
N ARG A 212 1.15 -0.17 2.02
CA ARG A 212 2.61 -0.04 1.91
C ARG A 212 3.15 0.89 2.98
N LEU A 213 4.38 0.65 3.41
CA LEU A 213 5.09 1.62 4.25
C LEU A 213 5.45 2.86 3.42
N PRO A 214 5.34 4.08 3.97
CA PRO A 214 5.72 5.30 3.28
C PRO A 214 7.20 5.34 2.85
N SER A 215 8.08 4.61 3.54
CA SER A 215 9.50 4.48 3.17
C SER A 215 9.75 3.56 1.97
N PHE A 216 8.75 2.79 1.56
CA PHE A 216 8.81 1.87 0.42
C PHE A 216 8.06 2.50 -0.76
N SER A 217 8.71 3.44 -1.44
CA SER A 217 8.14 4.09 -2.64
C SER A 217 8.24 3.23 -3.91
N SER A 218 8.66 1.96 -3.80
CA SER A 218 8.79 1.07 -4.95
C SER A 218 7.57 0.14 -5.05
N PRO A 219 6.83 0.16 -6.18
CA PRO A 219 5.64 -0.66 -6.38
C PRO A 219 5.92 -2.17 -6.43
N GLU A 220 7.18 -2.57 -6.68
CA GLU A 220 7.56 -3.99 -6.82
C GLU A 220 8.01 -4.66 -5.51
N MET A 221 8.14 -3.93 -4.40
CA MET A 221 8.60 -4.52 -3.14
C MET A 221 7.43 -4.98 -2.26
N SER A 222 6.92 -6.19 -2.55
CA SER A 222 6.01 -6.91 -1.66
C SER A 222 6.78 -7.86 -0.74
N SER A 223 7.50 -7.33 0.25
CA SER A 223 8.05 -8.19 1.32
C SER A 223 7.03 -8.28 2.46
N THR A 224 7.01 -9.34 3.25
CA THR A 224 6.36 -9.35 4.58
C THR A 224 7.36 -9.04 5.70
N LEU A 225 8.65 -9.03 5.37
CA LEU A 225 9.77 -8.74 6.28
C LEU A 225 9.99 -7.24 6.49
N TRP A 226 9.15 -6.37 5.93
CA TRP A 226 9.28 -4.92 6.17
C TRP A 226 9.06 -4.54 7.64
N GLN A 227 8.33 -5.35 8.41
CA GLN A 227 8.15 -5.12 9.85
C GLN A 227 9.46 -5.24 10.64
N THR A 228 10.46 -5.96 10.11
CA THR A 228 11.77 -6.13 10.76
C THR A 228 12.82 -5.13 10.30
N MET A 229 12.58 -4.39 9.20
CA MET A 229 13.50 -3.36 8.73
C MET A 229 13.74 -2.21 9.72
N PRO A 230 12.73 -1.70 10.45
CA PRO A 230 12.96 -0.75 11.53
C PRO A 230 13.84 -1.31 12.64
N LEU A 231 13.74 -2.61 12.93
CA LEU A 231 14.58 -3.30 13.92
C LEU A 231 16.03 -3.38 13.46
N LEU A 232 16.25 -3.76 12.19
CA LEU A 232 17.58 -3.80 11.57
C LEU A 232 18.21 -2.40 11.52
N LYS A 233 17.38 -1.36 11.38
CA LYS A 233 17.81 0.02 11.35
C LYS A 233 18.09 0.60 12.73
N GLN A 234 17.26 0.31 13.73
CA GLN A 234 17.57 0.61 15.13
C GLN A 234 18.84 -0.10 15.56
N PHE A 235 19.01 -1.36 15.17
CA PHE A 235 20.25 -2.10 15.38
C PHE A 235 21.43 -1.37 14.71
N ASN A 236 21.33 -1.04 13.42
CA ASN A 236 22.40 -0.29 12.75
C ASN A 236 22.66 1.05 13.43
N MET A 237 21.64 1.84 13.76
CA MET A 237 21.82 3.12 14.47
C MET A 237 22.46 2.91 15.85
N GLN A 238 22.10 1.88 16.61
CA GLN A 238 22.76 1.59 17.88
C GLN A 238 24.27 1.32 17.73
N TYR A 239 24.71 0.85 16.56
CA TYR A 239 26.13 0.56 16.28
C TYR A 239 26.81 1.56 15.32
N THR A 240 26.07 2.47 14.68
CA THR A 240 26.59 3.46 13.72
C THR A 240 26.21 4.90 14.03
N HIS A 241 25.35 5.20 15.01
CA HIS A 241 25.11 6.57 15.47
C HIS A 241 26.24 7.02 16.40
N ASP A 242 26.81 8.16 16.05
CA ASP A 242 27.64 8.95 16.96
C ASP A 242 26.69 9.71 17.91
N LEU A 243 26.79 9.46 19.22
CA LEU A 243 25.95 10.06 20.27
C LEU A 243 25.94 11.59 20.25
N VAL A 244 26.91 12.20 19.55
CA VAL A 244 27.08 13.65 19.41
C VAL A 244 25.93 14.30 18.60
N TYR A 245 25.35 13.62 17.61
CA TYR A 245 24.33 14.21 16.72
C TYR A 245 22.98 14.44 17.42
N GLU A 246 22.66 13.68 18.48
CA GLU A 246 21.43 13.87 19.27
C GLU A 246 21.57 14.96 20.35
N LEU A 247 22.79 15.33 20.72
CA LEU A 247 23.06 16.37 21.74
C LEU A 247 23.10 17.79 21.18
N GLU A 248 23.30 17.97 19.86
CA GLU A 248 23.62 19.30 19.30
C GLU A 248 22.39 20.12 18.86
N THR A 249 21.20 19.52 18.71
CA THR A 249 20.02 20.25 18.16
C THR A 249 18.68 19.93 18.83
N VAL A 250 18.59 19.94 20.16
CA VAL A 250 17.28 19.86 20.84
C VAL A 250 16.91 21.21 21.47
N PRO A 251 16.14 22.07 20.78
CA PRO A 251 15.43 23.18 21.42
C PRO A 251 14.43 22.59 22.43
N THR A 252 14.34 23.19 23.61
CA THR A 252 13.64 22.71 24.82
C THR A 252 12.12 22.50 24.70
N ASN A 253 11.52 22.61 23.51
CA ASN A 253 10.07 22.59 23.30
C ASN A 253 9.56 21.35 22.54
N TYR A 254 10.41 20.36 22.26
CA TYR A 254 10.00 19.16 21.52
C TYR A 254 9.47 18.06 22.44
N VAL A 255 8.18 17.74 22.26
CA VAL A 255 7.50 16.58 22.86
C VAL A 255 8.20 15.31 22.34
N GLY A 256 8.74 14.50 23.26
CA GLY A 256 9.70 13.42 23.01
C GLY A 256 9.23 12.19 22.23
N SER A 257 8.56 12.36 21.09
CA SER A 257 8.03 11.27 20.27
C SER A 257 8.27 11.41 18.75
N GLN A 258 9.12 12.34 18.30
CA GLN A 258 9.07 12.77 16.89
C GLN A 258 10.10 12.16 15.91
N TYR A 259 11.13 11.43 16.35
CA TYR A 259 12.23 11.08 15.44
C TYR A 259 12.02 9.84 14.56
N TYR A 260 11.07 8.96 14.89
CA TYR A 260 10.88 7.72 14.10
C TYR A 260 9.77 7.80 13.05
N LEU A 261 9.02 8.91 13.01
CA LEU A 261 7.90 9.06 12.09
C LEU A 261 8.37 8.99 10.63
N CYS A 262 9.57 9.44 10.29
CA CYS A 262 9.90 9.70 8.90
C CYS A 262 10.67 8.60 8.18
N GLY A 263 10.82 7.41 8.81
CA GLY A 263 11.60 6.32 8.21
C GLY A 263 12.97 6.80 7.74
N GLY A 264 13.63 7.62 8.57
CA GLY A 264 15.02 8.05 8.38
C GLY A 264 15.91 6.84 8.37
#